data_AF-R6DE68-F1
#
_entry.id   AF-R6DE68-F1
#
_cell.length_a   1.000
_cell.length_b   1.000
_cell.length_c   1.000
_cell.angle_alpha   90.00
_cell.angle_beta   90.00
_cell.angle_gamma   90.00
#
_symmetry.space_group_name_H-M   'P 1'
#
loop_
_entity.id
_entity.type
_entity.pdbx_description
1 polymer ?
#
loop_
_entity_poly.entity_id
_entity_poly.type
_entity_poly.pdbx_seq_one_letter_code
_entity_poly.pdbx_strand_id
1 'polypeptide(L)'
;MDRIEFLSILRESLEGCIPLEDVEENVTFYRNYFDNANGSEQEVIQELGDPRLIARTIIEAYKASKGPMADYYTEKARSEYSREHSEYHDESGSNSWSEEDTGYSKAEQIKRWIIGIVIAAVVLAILALALKIFVVFLLPVILIIFVVKLIMDYFDR
;
A
#
# COMPACT_ATOMS: atom_id res chain seq x y z
N MET A 1 2.27 -30.29 -21.21
CA MET A 1 1.42 -29.10 -21.37
C MET A 1 0.17 -29.45 -22.12
N ASP A 2 -0.94 -29.29 -21.43
CA ASP A 2 -2.29 -29.27 -21.99
C ASP A 2 -2.78 -27.81 -22.07
N ARG A 3 -3.97 -27.60 -22.61
CA ARG A 3 -4.62 -26.29 -22.79
C ARG A 3 -4.82 -25.57 -21.46
N ILE A 4 -5.19 -26.30 -20.42
CA ILE A 4 -5.45 -25.74 -19.10
C ILE A 4 -4.13 -25.21 -18.52
N GLU A 5 -3.07 -26.01 -18.59
CA GLU A 5 -1.73 -25.66 -18.17
C GLU A 5 -1.19 -24.47 -18.97
N PHE A 6 -1.36 -24.46 -20.30
CA PHE A 6 -0.97 -23.33 -21.15
C PHE A 6 -1.64 -22.03 -20.72
N LEU A 7 -2.98 -22.03 -20.59
CA LEU A 7 -3.74 -20.84 -20.23
C LEU A 7 -3.45 -20.39 -18.81
N SER A 8 -3.20 -21.33 -17.89
CA SER A 8 -2.79 -21.04 -16.51
C SER A 8 -1.43 -20.33 -16.48
N ILE A 9 -0.42 -20.86 -17.20
CA ILE A 9 0.92 -20.25 -17.25
C ILE A 9 0.86 -18.88 -17.92
N LEU A 10 0.08 -18.74 -19.00
CA LEU A 10 -0.13 -17.46 -19.67
C LEU A 10 -0.72 -16.43 -18.69
N ARG A 11 -1.78 -16.81 -17.98
CA ARG A 11 -2.45 -15.95 -16.99
C ARG A 11 -1.48 -15.53 -15.88
N GLU A 12 -0.85 -16.49 -15.21
CA GLU A 12 0.11 -16.25 -14.12
C GLU A 12 1.26 -15.34 -14.57
N SER A 13 1.72 -15.48 -15.81
CA SER A 13 2.78 -14.65 -16.37
C SER A 13 2.36 -13.20 -16.65
N LEU A 14 1.05 -12.95 -16.84
CA LEU A 14 0.49 -11.63 -17.11
C LEU A 14 0.01 -10.91 -15.85
N GLU A 15 -0.44 -11.66 -14.84
CA GLU A 15 -0.94 -11.14 -13.58
C GLU A 15 0.10 -10.22 -12.91
N GLY A 16 -0.37 -9.08 -12.40
CA GLY A 16 0.48 -8.05 -11.79
C GLY A 16 1.41 -7.30 -12.74
N CYS A 17 1.46 -7.65 -14.03
CA CYS A 17 2.22 -6.91 -15.05
C CYS A 17 1.32 -5.97 -15.86
N ILE A 18 0.08 -6.38 -16.11
CA ILE A 18 -0.98 -5.62 -16.79
C ILE A 18 -2.31 -5.73 -15.99
N PRO A 19 -3.27 -4.79 -16.18
CA PRO A 19 -4.57 -4.81 -15.50
C PRO A 19 -5.34 -6.13 -15.66
N LEU A 20 -6.19 -6.46 -14.68
CA LEU A 20 -7.00 -7.69 -14.69
C LEU A 20 -7.85 -7.83 -15.95
N GLU A 21 -8.48 -6.75 -16.38
CA GLU A 21 -9.29 -6.72 -17.60
C GLU A 21 -8.48 -7.16 -18.83
N ASP A 22 -7.27 -6.65 -18.99
CA ASP A 22 -6.38 -6.99 -20.10
C ASP A 22 -5.91 -8.47 -20.00
N VAL A 23 -5.71 -9.00 -18.79
CA VAL A 23 -5.38 -10.42 -18.58
C VAL A 23 -6.54 -11.31 -19.00
N GLU A 24 -7.77 -11.02 -18.56
CA GLU A 24 -8.94 -11.80 -18.94
C GLU A 24 -9.19 -11.77 -20.45
N GLU A 25 -9.00 -10.60 -21.08
CA GLU A 25 -9.15 -10.47 -22.53
C GLU A 25 -8.16 -11.39 -23.26
N ASN A 26 -6.88 -11.37 -22.87
CA ASN A 26 -5.86 -12.21 -23.50
C ASN A 26 -6.12 -13.71 -23.23
N VAL A 27 -6.42 -14.10 -22.00
CA VAL A 27 -6.73 -15.50 -21.66
C VAL A 27 -7.95 -15.99 -22.43
N THR A 28 -8.98 -15.15 -22.56
CA THR A 28 -10.19 -15.46 -23.34
C THR A 28 -9.88 -15.57 -24.83
N PHE A 29 -9.03 -14.69 -25.36
CA PHE A 29 -8.58 -14.76 -26.75
C PHE A 29 -7.89 -16.09 -27.05
N TYR A 30 -6.91 -16.50 -26.24
CA TYR A 30 -6.22 -17.77 -26.45
C TYR A 30 -7.10 -18.99 -26.19
N ARG A 31 -8.03 -18.92 -25.22
CA ARG A 31 -9.05 -19.95 -25.03
C ARG A 31 -9.89 -20.15 -26.29
N ASN A 32 -10.41 -19.06 -26.84
CA ASN A 32 -11.18 -19.10 -28.08
C ASN A 32 -10.33 -19.62 -29.25
N TYR A 33 -9.04 -19.28 -29.30
CA TYR A 33 -8.14 -19.83 -30.31
C TYR A 33 -8.04 -21.35 -30.20
N PHE A 34 -7.84 -21.91 -29.00
CA PHE A 34 -7.87 -23.36 -28.77
C PHE A 34 -9.21 -24.02 -29.11
N ASP A 35 -10.33 -23.31 -28.92
CA ASP A 35 -11.67 -23.83 -29.22
C ASP A 35 -11.98 -23.84 -30.72
N ASN A 36 -11.37 -22.93 -31.49
CA ASN A 36 -11.58 -22.80 -32.94
C ASN A 36 -10.44 -23.42 -33.78
N ALA A 37 -9.34 -23.83 -33.15
CA ALA A 37 -8.22 -24.43 -33.85
C ALA A 37 -8.58 -25.82 -34.39
N ASN A 38 -8.15 -26.09 -35.63
CA ASN A 38 -8.26 -27.41 -36.23
C ASN A 38 -6.99 -28.20 -35.88
N GLY A 39 -7.11 -29.28 -35.13
CA GLY A 39 -5.96 -30.14 -34.79
C GLY A 39 -6.03 -30.68 -33.38
N SER A 40 -5.00 -31.43 -33.00
CA SER A 40 -4.84 -31.87 -31.61
C SER A 40 -4.36 -30.71 -30.73
N GLU A 41 -4.66 -30.75 -29.44
CA GLU A 41 -4.23 -29.72 -28.50
C GLU A 41 -2.70 -29.52 -28.48
N GLN A 42 -1.96 -30.61 -28.63
CA GLN A 42 -0.51 -30.59 -28.71
C GLN A 42 0.02 -29.90 -29.97
N GLU A 43 -0.69 -30.03 -31.08
CA GLU A 43 -0.35 -29.37 -32.36
C GLU A 43 -0.55 -27.85 -32.25
N VAL A 44 -1.67 -27.43 -31.66
CA VAL A 44 -1.96 -26.02 -31.39
C VAL A 44 -0.93 -25.42 -30.43
N ILE A 45 -0.53 -26.16 -29.39
CA ILE A 45 0.54 -25.73 -28.48
C ILE A 45 1.89 -25.57 -29.19
N GLN A 46 2.22 -26.49 -30.12
CA GLN A 46 3.47 -26.39 -30.88
C GLN A 46 3.47 -25.18 -31.83
N GLU A 47 2.31 -24.86 -32.41
CA GLU A 47 2.13 -23.67 -33.26
C GLU A 47 2.29 -22.38 -32.44
N LEU A 48 1.65 -22.30 -31.27
CA LEU A 48 1.69 -21.13 -30.40
C LEU A 48 3.05 -20.96 -29.70
N GLY A 49 3.70 -22.05 -29.33
CA GLY A 49 4.97 -22.05 -28.60
C GLY A 49 4.80 -21.88 -27.08
N ASP A 50 5.81 -21.30 -26.43
CA ASP A 50 5.84 -21.15 -24.96
C ASP A 50 4.90 -20.02 -24.50
N PRO A 51 3.91 -20.28 -23.63
CA PRO A 51 2.98 -19.26 -23.12
C PRO A 51 3.69 -18.10 -22.41
N ARG A 52 4.88 -18.32 -21.83
CA ARG A 52 5.67 -17.26 -21.18
C ARG A 52 6.25 -16.26 -22.17
N LEU A 53 6.63 -16.72 -23.37
CA LEU A 53 7.11 -15.85 -24.44
C LEU A 53 5.98 -14.99 -25.00
N ILE A 54 4.80 -15.57 -25.13
CA ILE A 54 3.57 -14.85 -25.49
C ILE A 54 3.27 -13.80 -24.44
N ALA A 55 3.25 -14.17 -23.16
CA ALA A 55 3.03 -13.24 -22.06
C ALA A 55 4.03 -12.07 -22.09
N ARG A 56 5.33 -12.36 -22.27
CA ARG A 56 6.37 -11.33 -22.38
C ARG A 56 6.08 -10.37 -23.52
N THR A 57 5.67 -10.88 -24.68
CA THR A 57 5.34 -10.04 -25.85
C THR A 57 4.15 -9.13 -25.58
N ILE A 58 3.10 -9.66 -24.94
CA ILE A 58 1.92 -8.87 -24.53
C ILE A 58 2.32 -7.77 -23.54
N ILE A 59 3.13 -8.10 -22.53
CA ILE A 59 3.61 -7.13 -21.54
C ILE A 59 4.46 -6.04 -22.19
N GLU A 60 5.38 -6.42 -23.08
CA GLU A 60 6.22 -5.46 -23.81
C GLU A 60 5.38 -4.53 -24.69
N ALA A 61 4.40 -5.08 -25.42
CA ALA A 61 3.46 -4.29 -26.22
C ALA A 61 2.61 -3.35 -25.35
N TYR A 62 2.11 -3.85 -24.21
CA TYR A 62 1.37 -3.05 -23.24
C TYR A 62 2.23 -1.89 -22.74
N LYS A 63 3.44 -2.15 -22.26
CA LYS A 63 4.37 -1.12 -21.76
C LYS A 63 4.72 -0.10 -22.84
N ALA A 64 5.00 -0.56 -24.06
CA ALA A 64 5.25 0.32 -25.19
C ALA A 64 4.06 1.25 -25.47
N SER A 65 2.81 0.75 -25.36
CA SER A 65 1.60 1.55 -25.55
C SER A 65 1.44 2.67 -24.50
N LYS A 66 1.96 2.46 -23.28
CA LYS A 66 1.88 3.44 -22.18
C LYS A 66 3.05 4.43 -22.17
N GLY A 67 4.11 4.14 -22.92
CA GLY A 67 5.28 5.01 -23.05
C GLY A 67 5.92 5.33 -21.69
N PRO A 68 6.23 6.61 -21.39
CA PRO A 68 6.86 7.00 -20.12
C PRO A 68 6.06 6.64 -18.86
N MET A 69 4.76 6.34 -19.00
CA MET A 69 3.88 6.01 -17.88
C MET A 69 3.78 4.50 -17.62
N ALA A 70 4.53 3.66 -18.35
CA ALA A 70 4.47 2.21 -18.24
C ALA A 70 4.62 1.70 -16.79
N ASP A 71 5.61 2.21 -16.06
CA ASP A 71 5.86 1.76 -14.67
C ASP A 71 4.70 2.11 -13.73
N TYR A 72 4.09 3.28 -13.91
CA TYR A 72 2.92 3.67 -13.13
C TYR A 72 1.73 2.74 -13.38
N TYR A 73 1.48 2.37 -14.64
CA TYR A 73 0.36 1.48 -14.97
C TYR A 73 0.62 0.03 -14.54
N THR A 74 1.87 -0.44 -14.61
CA THR A 74 2.24 -1.75 -14.05
C THR A 74 2.09 -1.76 -12.53
N GLU A 75 2.50 -0.71 -11.83
CA GLU A 75 2.30 -0.60 -10.37
C GLU A 75 0.80 -0.56 -10.01
N LYS A 76 0.00 0.20 -10.79
CA LYS A 76 -1.46 0.23 -10.65
C LYS A 76 -2.06 -1.16 -10.83
N ALA A 77 -1.67 -1.89 -11.87
CA ALA A 77 -2.11 -3.27 -12.09
C ALA A 77 -1.77 -4.16 -10.89
N ARG A 78 -0.51 -4.15 -10.40
CA ARG A 78 -0.11 -4.91 -9.20
C ARG A 78 -0.96 -4.56 -7.97
N SER A 79 -1.32 -3.29 -7.80
CA SER A 79 -2.17 -2.85 -6.70
C SER A 79 -3.61 -3.37 -6.81
N GLU A 80 -4.15 -3.51 -8.03
CA GLU A 80 -5.49 -4.07 -8.27
C GLU A 80 -5.57 -5.54 -7.84
N TYR A 81 -4.59 -6.36 -8.23
CA TYR A 81 -4.51 -7.77 -7.79
C TYR A 81 -4.32 -7.92 -6.28
N SER A 82 -3.54 -7.02 -5.67
CA SER A 82 -3.33 -7.02 -4.22
C SER A 82 -4.62 -6.69 -3.46
N ARG A 83 -5.49 -5.85 -4.04
CA ARG A 83 -6.75 -5.42 -3.43
C ARG A 83 -7.85 -6.48 -3.56
N GLU A 84 -7.93 -7.14 -4.71
CA GLU A 84 -8.86 -8.26 -4.91
C GLU A 84 -8.61 -9.41 -3.92
N HIS A 85 -7.35 -9.73 -3.62
CA HIS A 85 -7.02 -10.74 -2.62
C HIS A 85 -7.39 -10.31 -1.17
N SER A 86 -7.41 -9.00 -0.88
CA SER A 86 -7.78 -8.48 0.44
C SER A 86 -9.30 -8.42 0.67
N GLU A 87 -10.10 -8.27 -0.38
CA GLU A 87 -11.56 -8.12 -0.28
C GLU A 87 -12.26 -9.45 0.06
N TYR A 88 -11.60 -10.60 -0.17
CA TYR A 88 -12.09 -11.92 0.26
C TYR A 88 -11.74 -12.28 1.71
N HIS A 89 -10.97 -11.45 2.44
CA HIS A 89 -10.45 -11.75 3.77
C HIS A 89 -10.86 -10.73 4.83
N ASP A 90 -12.06 -10.16 4.75
CA ASP A 90 -12.61 -9.25 5.77
C ASP A 90 -13.91 -9.78 6.42
N GLU A 91 -14.05 -11.10 6.51
CA GLU A 91 -15.05 -11.76 7.37
C GLU A 91 -14.40 -12.72 8.39
N SER A 92 -13.35 -12.29 9.09
CA SER A 92 -13.06 -12.86 10.42
C SER A 92 -11.95 -12.14 11.17
N GLY A 93 -12.32 -11.64 12.35
CA GLY A 93 -11.55 -11.91 13.57
C GLY A 93 -10.16 -11.29 13.71
N SER A 94 -10.13 -10.12 14.35
CA SER A 94 -9.34 -9.82 15.56
C SER A 94 -7.98 -10.52 15.78
N ASN A 95 -6.94 -9.69 15.88
CA ASN A 95 -5.74 -9.80 16.73
C ASN A 95 -5.07 -11.17 16.88
N SER A 96 -3.87 -11.34 16.32
CA SER A 96 -2.68 -11.70 17.11
C SER A 96 -1.41 -11.54 16.28
N TRP A 97 -0.37 -11.07 16.96
CA TRP A 97 0.97 -10.87 16.47
C TRP A 97 1.73 -12.19 16.37
N SER A 98 2.42 -12.41 15.25
CA SER A 98 3.69 -13.13 15.18
C SER A 98 4.37 -12.83 13.83
N GLU A 99 5.57 -12.26 13.91
CA GLU A 99 6.61 -12.27 12.88
C GLU A 99 6.69 -13.64 12.18
N GLU A 100 7.01 -13.77 10.90
CA GLU A 100 8.12 -13.17 10.20
C GLU A 100 7.95 -13.44 8.69
N ASP A 101 8.68 -12.67 7.90
CA ASP A 101 9.11 -12.96 6.53
C ASP A 101 8.35 -12.36 5.33
N THR A 102 9.08 -11.42 4.69
CA THR A 102 9.02 -11.00 3.29
C THR A 102 7.78 -10.32 2.72
N GLY A 103 8.00 -9.19 2.03
CA GLY A 103 7.14 -8.78 0.91
C GLY A 103 6.21 -7.60 1.17
N TYR A 104 6.74 -6.39 0.97
CA TYR A 104 6.06 -5.25 0.34
C TYR A 104 4.52 -5.21 0.36
N SER A 105 3.89 -4.83 1.48
CA SER A 105 2.45 -4.43 1.46
C SER A 105 1.99 -3.49 2.60
N LYS A 106 2.85 -3.11 3.55
CA LYS A 106 2.49 -2.25 4.70
C LYS A 106 3.16 -0.87 4.74
N ALA A 107 3.86 -0.45 3.68
CA ALA A 107 4.62 0.81 3.70
C ALA A 107 3.76 2.08 3.50
N GLU A 108 2.60 1.98 2.87
CA GLU A 108 1.76 3.14 2.51
C GLU A 108 0.83 3.57 3.65
N GLN A 109 0.34 2.66 4.49
CA GLN A 109 -0.53 3.02 5.61
C GLN A 109 0.23 3.53 6.85
N ILE A 110 1.50 3.15 7.03
CA ILE A 110 2.30 3.58 8.20
C ILE A 110 2.83 5.03 8.03
N LYS A 111 3.04 5.49 6.79
CA LYS A 111 3.53 6.86 6.52
C LYS A 111 2.54 7.96 6.93
N ARG A 112 1.22 7.73 6.86
CA ARG A 112 0.21 8.72 7.32
C ARG A 112 0.09 8.81 8.84
N TRP A 113 0.30 7.71 9.57
CA TRP A 113 0.23 7.72 11.04
C TRP A 113 1.49 8.28 11.69
N ILE A 114 2.68 8.05 11.11
CA ILE A 114 3.92 8.65 11.60
C ILE A 114 3.87 10.19 11.51
N ILE A 115 3.38 10.76 10.41
CA ILE A 115 3.25 12.23 10.27
C ILE A 115 2.31 12.80 11.35
N GLY A 116 1.20 12.10 11.64
CA GLY A 116 0.23 12.52 12.65
C GLY A 116 0.80 12.51 14.07
N ILE A 117 1.57 11.46 14.41
CA ILE A 117 2.25 11.35 15.72
C ILE A 117 3.31 12.44 15.87
N VAL A 118 4.07 12.75 14.82
CA VAL A 118 5.06 13.83 14.85
C VAL A 118 4.39 15.18 15.06
N ILE A 119 3.29 15.47 14.37
CA ILE A 119 2.54 16.72 14.56
C ILE A 119 1.97 16.80 15.98
N ALA A 120 1.36 15.72 16.48
CA ALA A 120 0.83 15.67 17.84
C ALA A 120 1.94 15.87 18.90
N ALA A 121 3.11 15.25 18.71
CA ALA A 121 4.27 15.42 19.59
C ALA A 121 4.78 16.86 19.58
N VAL A 122 4.83 17.52 18.41
CA VAL A 122 5.23 18.93 18.30
C VAL A 122 4.22 19.85 19.00
N VAL A 123 2.91 19.61 18.83
CA VAL A 123 1.87 20.39 19.53
C VAL A 123 1.97 20.22 21.04
N LEU A 124 2.15 19.00 21.54
CA LEU A 124 2.35 18.74 22.96
C LEU A 124 3.62 19.38 23.50
N ALA A 125 4.71 19.37 22.73
CA ALA A 125 5.97 20.02 23.11
C ALA A 125 5.80 21.55 23.24
N ILE A 126 5.10 22.19 22.30
CA ILE A 126 4.79 23.62 22.35
C ILE A 126 3.92 23.94 23.57
N LEU A 127 2.91 23.11 23.84
CA LEU A 127 2.00 23.31 24.97
C LEU A 127 2.72 23.14 26.32
N ALA A 128 3.61 22.15 26.43
CA ALA A 128 4.46 21.94 27.60
C ALA A 128 5.45 23.11 27.80
N LEU A 129 6.02 23.64 26.71
CA LEU A 129 6.91 24.80 26.76
C LEU A 129 6.14 26.05 27.21
N ALA A 130 4.94 26.29 26.68
CA ALA A 130 4.08 27.39 27.09
C ALA A 130 3.70 27.30 28.58
N LEU A 131 3.34 26.10 29.07
CA LEU A 131 3.09 25.87 30.50
C LEU A 131 4.34 26.11 31.35
N LYS A 132 5.52 25.66 30.90
CA LYS A 132 6.77 25.90 31.62
C LYS A 132 7.08 27.39 31.72
N ILE A 133 6.95 28.14 30.62
CA ILE A 133 7.12 29.60 30.61
C ILE A 133 6.09 30.24 31.55
N PHE A 134 4.82 29.83 31.46
CA PHE A 134 3.77 30.35 32.33
C PHE A 134 4.09 30.12 33.81
N VAL A 135 4.53 28.92 34.21
CA VAL A 135 4.93 28.65 35.60
C VAL A 135 6.15 29.48 36.01
N VAL A 136 7.17 29.60 35.14
CA VAL A 136 8.38 30.39 35.43
C VAL A 136 8.08 31.88 35.60
N PHE A 137 7.08 32.43 34.91
CA PHE A 137 6.66 33.83 35.06
C PHE A 137 5.60 34.03 36.15
N LEU A 138 4.67 33.09 36.32
CA LEU A 138 3.60 33.19 37.31
C LEU A 138 4.12 32.96 38.74
N LEU A 139 5.07 32.04 38.92
CA LEU A 139 5.66 31.73 40.23
C LEU A 139 6.35 32.94 40.88
N PRO A 140 7.22 33.72 40.20
CA PRO A 140 7.81 34.92 40.80
C PRO A 140 6.76 36.00 41.08
N VAL A 141 5.74 36.16 40.23
CA VAL A 141 4.65 37.12 40.48
C VAL A 141 3.85 36.73 41.73
N ILE A 142 3.46 35.46 41.85
CA ILE A 142 2.79 34.93 43.05
C ILE A 142 3.66 35.10 44.28
N LEU A 143 4.97 34.83 44.17
CA LEU A 143 5.91 34.99 45.27
C LEU A 143 6.03 36.44 45.71
N ILE A 144 6.10 37.39 44.77
CA ILE A 144 6.09 38.83 45.08
C ILE A 144 4.79 39.22 45.80
N ILE A 145 3.64 38.78 45.29
CA ILE A 145 2.34 39.05 45.94
C ILE A 145 2.32 38.48 47.35
N PHE A 146 2.81 37.26 47.54
CA PHE A 146 2.88 36.61 48.84
C PHE A 146 3.80 37.36 49.82
N VAL A 147 4.98 37.80 49.37
CA VAL A 147 5.91 38.60 50.19
C VAL A 147 5.30 39.95 50.55
N VAL A 148 4.65 40.65 49.61
CA VAL A 148 3.95 41.92 49.89
C VAL A 148 2.83 41.70 50.90
N LYS A 149 2.02 40.65 50.73
CA LYS A 149 0.98 40.25 51.69
C LYS A 149 1.56 39.98 53.08
N LEU A 150 2.67 39.25 53.17
CA LEU A 150 3.32 38.90 54.43
C LEU A 150 3.89 40.15 55.13
N ILE A 151 4.49 41.08 54.38
CA ILE A 151 4.97 42.36 54.93
C ILE A 151 3.81 43.22 55.43
N MET A 152 2.70 43.30 54.66
CA MET A 152 1.52 44.05 55.05
C MET A 152 0.88 43.46 56.33
N ASP A 153 0.70 42.14 56.39
CA ASP A 153 0.17 41.44 57.57
C ASP A 153 1.12 41.56 58.79
N TYR A 154 2.43 41.68 58.57
CA TYR A 154 3.41 41.91 59.65
C TYR A 154 3.37 43.35 60.17
N PHE A 155 3.11 44.34 59.31
CA PHE A 155 3.00 45.75 59.71
C PHE A 155 1.64 46.12 60.31
N ASP A 156 0.58 45.38 59.96
CA ASP A 156 -0.77 45.52 60.55
C ASP A 156 -0.92 44.82 61.92
N ARG A 157 0.15 44.21 62.47
CA ARG A 157 0.19 43.52 63.77
C ARG A 157 1.04 44.23 64.80
#